data_AF-A0A1A8TDQ8-F1
#
_entry.id   AF-A0A1A8TDQ8-F1
#
_cell.length_a   1.000
_cell.length_b   1.000
_cell.length_c   1.000
_cell.angle_alpha   90.00
_cell.angle_beta   90.00
_cell.angle_gamma   90.00
#
_symmetry.space_group_name_H-M   'P 1'
#
loop_
_entity.id
_entity.type
_entity.pdbx_description
1 polymer ?
#
loop_
_entity_poly.entity_id
_entity_poly.type
_entity_poly.pdbx_seq_one_letter_code
_entity_poly.pdbx_strand_id
1 'polypeptide(L)'
;MDKKPPFGLNEWLDFLKKQKFPVRKGNLARLKNQTKTPDEALDRLQTNIASEPFIAFALLNEANKVVPNKRSDIKTPHHAAAMIGMNGITAVLKNLIPYEHLAKDPAHAAMVREVQSSYEAATIAKHWAIEKRASHEEDIFWTTFFRDTPRWLMWFYCYPTMRTLQKRILEGEKANQAESDVLGCRMDEITVHISKYWGTPINIIHSFITKFIPTTKELQELAQLTHNPEELPKYTEDKRLTLLANNPLIFSYCASKVAHEAATYGWQAKTLPFYYRVISTVIHCHLGRTIQLTHYASVEAANLHPNRGKIPLACQLLSPTLYTKDETFGTQLKTGKKKPSALNALKVLCQNNDIQAKHKAIAALKALNEVIKKDQRTIILKYSKGKISPLFQQGYETDKIKAVTWNSPSSVFSKLSQKRSAIQLNGDKLARFVSEFPINANKLLSKNEHLMLASTTVTEGEVHILWLASISPFTENDYNHLKQVVQLISHLAK
;
A
#
# COMPACT_ATOMS: atom_id res chain seq x y z
N MET A 1 9.98 25.52 14.27
CA MET A 1 8.78 25.65 15.12
C MET A 1 7.91 24.44 14.87
N ASP A 2 7.98 23.47 15.78
CA ASP A 2 7.24 22.21 15.73
C ASP A 2 5.77 22.44 16.09
N LYS A 3 4.99 22.93 15.13
CA LYS A 3 3.53 22.81 15.23
C LYS A 3 3.18 21.35 14.97
N LYS A 4 2.45 20.74 15.93
CA LYS A 4 1.85 19.42 15.76
C LYS A 4 1.14 19.36 14.39
N PRO A 5 1.37 18.31 13.58
CA PRO A 5 0.72 18.21 12.28
C PRO A 5 -0.81 18.15 12.45
N PRO A 6 -1.59 18.72 11.53
CA PRO A 6 -3.05 18.62 11.57
C PRO A 6 -3.51 17.17 11.66
N PHE A 7 -4.53 16.89 12.46
CA PHE A 7 -5.11 15.56 12.60
C PHE A 7 -6.63 15.62 12.62
N GLY A 8 -7.27 14.85 11.73
CA GLY A 8 -8.71 14.87 11.50
C GLY A 8 -9.13 15.89 10.44
N LEU A 9 -10.32 15.66 9.87
CA LEU A 9 -10.81 16.38 8.69
C LEU A 9 -10.84 17.91 8.90
N ASN A 10 -11.39 18.38 10.01
CA ASN A 10 -11.55 19.82 10.25
C ASN A 10 -10.21 20.55 10.35
N GLU A 11 -9.24 20.00 11.08
CA GLU A 11 -7.91 20.60 11.21
C GLU A 11 -7.19 20.65 9.85
N TRP A 12 -7.29 19.59 9.04
CA TRP A 12 -6.75 19.57 7.69
C TRP A 12 -7.37 20.62 6.79
N LEU A 13 -8.70 20.80 6.85
CA LEU A 13 -9.38 21.81 6.07
C LEU A 13 -8.97 23.22 6.48
N ASP A 14 -8.91 23.51 7.78
CA ASP A 14 -8.50 24.82 8.27
C ASP A 14 -7.03 25.14 7.95
N PHE A 15 -6.18 24.11 7.94
CA PHE A 15 -4.80 24.24 7.49
C PHE A 15 -4.72 24.54 6.00
N LEU A 16 -5.34 23.71 5.15
CA LEU A 16 -5.24 23.82 3.69
C LEU A 16 -5.91 25.08 3.13
N LYS A 17 -7.00 25.56 3.74
CA LYS A 17 -7.66 26.82 3.35
C LYS A 17 -6.75 28.04 3.49
N LYS A 18 -5.79 28.01 4.42
CA LYS A 18 -4.82 29.09 4.67
C LYS A 18 -3.59 29.01 3.76
N GLN A 19 -3.36 27.88 3.11
CA GLN A 19 -2.22 27.70 2.22
C GLN A 19 -2.49 28.31 0.85
N LYS A 20 -1.46 28.92 0.28
CA LYS A 20 -1.47 29.41 -1.11
C LYS A 20 -0.92 28.35 -2.05
N PHE A 21 -1.22 28.44 -3.34
CA PHE A 21 -0.66 27.48 -4.29
C PHE A 21 0.79 27.86 -4.65
N PRO A 22 1.75 26.92 -4.50
CA PRO A 22 3.16 27.17 -4.80
C PRO A 22 3.44 27.06 -6.29
N VAL A 23 4.12 28.05 -6.87
CA VAL A 23 4.47 28.12 -8.28
C VAL A 23 5.95 28.45 -8.43
N ARG A 24 6.62 27.87 -9.43
CA ARG A 24 8.04 28.15 -9.65
C ARG A 24 8.26 29.64 -9.90
N LYS A 25 9.18 30.26 -9.14
CA LYS A 25 9.44 31.71 -9.17
C LYS A 25 9.67 32.23 -10.60
N GLY A 26 10.48 31.52 -11.39
CA GLY A 26 10.77 31.89 -12.79
C GLY A 26 9.53 31.87 -13.68
N ASN A 27 8.67 30.85 -13.53
CA ASN A 27 7.47 30.70 -14.35
C ASN A 27 6.39 31.71 -13.94
N LEU A 28 6.24 31.97 -12.64
CA LEU A 28 5.36 33.02 -12.13
C LEU A 28 5.80 34.41 -12.61
N ALA A 29 7.10 34.72 -12.55
CA ALA A 29 7.64 36.00 -13.03
C ALA A 29 7.44 36.16 -14.54
N ARG A 30 7.73 35.10 -15.31
CA ARG A 30 7.50 35.07 -16.76
C ARG A 30 6.04 35.38 -17.07
N LEU A 31 5.10 34.63 -16.50
CA LEU A 31 3.66 34.83 -16.75
C LEU A 31 3.18 36.22 -16.33
N LYS A 32 3.64 36.77 -15.21
CA LYS A 32 3.32 38.15 -14.79
C LYS A 32 3.83 39.21 -15.77
N ASN A 33 4.93 38.95 -16.47
CA ASN A 33 5.43 39.85 -17.50
C ASN A 33 4.60 39.71 -18.78
N GLN A 34 4.27 38.48 -19.19
CA GLN A 34 3.43 38.22 -20.38
C GLN A 34 2.04 38.87 -20.27
N THR A 35 1.45 38.92 -19.07
CA THR A 35 0.16 39.60 -18.86
C THR A 35 0.21 41.12 -19.05
N LYS A 36 1.41 41.73 -19.04
CA LYS A 36 1.60 43.18 -19.22
C LYS A 36 1.89 43.59 -20.66
N THR A 37 2.31 42.64 -21.49
CA THR A 37 2.66 42.85 -22.90
C THR A 37 1.55 42.27 -23.79
N PRO A 38 0.60 43.09 -24.26
CA PRO A 38 -0.54 42.63 -25.06
C PRO A 38 -0.14 42.02 -26.42
N ASP A 39 1.09 42.24 -26.88
CA ASP A 39 1.62 41.70 -28.15
C ASP A 39 2.01 40.22 -28.10
N GLU A 40 2.11 39.61 -26.90
CA GLU A 40 2.35 38.17 -26.84
C GLU A 40 1.04 37.40 -27.06
N ALA A 41 1.02 36.60 -28.15
CA ALA A 41 -0.13 35.80 -28.54
C ALA A 41 -0.71 34.98 -27.37
N LEU A 42 -2.03 35.08 -27.19
CA LEU A 42 -2.83 34.38 -26.19
C LEU A 42 -2.50 32.87 -26.12
N ASP A 43 -2.16 32.26 -27.25
CA ASP A 43 -1.78 30.85 -27.36
C ASP A 43 -0.48 30.50 -26.61
N ARG A 44 0.51 31.39 -26.61
CA ARG A 44 1.76 31.20 -25.85
C ARG A 44 1.49 31.26 -24.35
N LEU A 45 0.59 32.16 -23.93
CA LEU A 45 0.17 32.27 -22.54
C LEU A 45 -0.57 31.00 -22.09
N GLN A 46 -1.48 30.48 -22.91
CA GLN A 46 -2.19 29.23 -22.64
C GLN A 46 -1.26 28.02 -22.51
N THR A 47 -0.28 27.90 -23.41
CA THR A 47 0.75 26.84 -23.33
C THR A 47 1.54 26.92 -22.03
N ASN A 48 1.97 28.13 -21.64
CA ASN A 48 2.70 28.33 -20.40
C ASN A 48 1.83 28.03 -19.16
N ILE A 49 0.54 28.38 -19.21
CA ILE A 49 -0.43 28.05 -18.16
C ILE A 49 -0.57 26.54 -18.00
N ALA A 50 -0.74 25.80 -19.09
CA ALA A 50 -0.90 24.35 -19.05
C ALA A 50 0.36 23.63 -18.53
N SER A 51 1.54 24.22 -18.72
CA SER A 51 2.81 23.69 -18.19
C SER A 51 3.02 23.92 -16.68
N GLU A 52 2.21 24.77 -16.05
CA GLU A 52 2.25 25.06 -14.61
C GLU A 52 0.98 24.58 -13.89
N PRO A 53 1.00 23.38 -13.27
CA PRO A 53 -0.19 22.72 -12.75
C PRO A 53 -1.01 23.56 -11.77
N PHE A 54 -0.35 24.25 -10.84
CA PHE A 54 -1.04 25.07 -9.84
C PHE A 54 -1.64 26.35 -10.43
N ILE A 55 -1.06 26.89 -11.50
CA ILE A 55 -1.64 28.04 -12.22
C ILE A 55 -2.87 27.57 -12.97
N ALA A 56 -2.76 26.49 -13.74
CA ALA A 56 -3.87 25.88 -14.45
C ALA A 56 -5.04 25.56 -13.51
N PHE A 57 -4.76 24.96 -12.34
CA PHE A 57 -5.76 24.67 -11.32
C PHE A 57 -6.40 25.94 -10.74
N ALA A 58 -5.60 26.95 -10.39
CA ALA A 58 -6.11 28.20 -9.82
C ALA A 58 -7.01 28.95 -10.80
N LEU A 59 -6.64 28.99 -12.08
CA LEU A 59 -7.44 29.59 -13.14
C LEU A 59 -8.75 28.83 -13.35
N LEU A 60 -8.68 27.49 -13.37
CA LEU A 60 -9.85 26.63 -13.50
C LEU A 60 -10.85 26.87 -12.36
N ASN A 61 -10.36 26.92 -11.12
CA ASN A 61 -11.18 27.21 -9.95
C ASN A 61 -11.79 28.62 -9.99
N GLU A 62 -11.00 29.63 -10.35
CA GLU A 62 -11.48 31.01 -10.44
C GLU A 62 -12.56 31.15 -11.51
N ALA A 63 -12.36 30.54 -12.67
CA ALA A 63 -13.33 30.59 -13.77
C ALA A 63 -14.68 29.97 -13.38
N ASN A 64 -14.68 28.91 -12.56
CA ASN A 64 -15.90 28.28 -12.06
C ASN A 64 -16.56 29.07 -10.91
N LYS A 65 -15.81 29.89 -10.16
CA LYS A 65 -16.39 30.81 -9.16
C LYS A 65 -17.07 32.02 -9.79
N VAL A 66 -16.43 32.61 -10.81
CA VAL A 66 -16.88 33.85 -11.44
C VAL A 66 -18.14 33.64 -12.27
N VAL A 67 -18.40 32.42 -12.75
CA VAL A 67 -19.61 32.10 -13.53
C VAL A 67 -20.46 31.01 -12.89
N PRO A 68 -21.13 31.29 -11.75
CA PRO A 68 -21.87 30.29 -10.98
C PRO A 68 -23.14 29.77 -11.67
N ASN A 69 -23.65 30.45 -12.70
CA ASN A 69 -24.91 30.13 -13.40
C ASN A 69 -24.71 29.60 -14.83
N LYS A 70 -23.71 28.74 -15.06
CA LYS A 70 -23.55 28.06 -16.35
C LYS A 70 -24.37 26.75 -16.39
N ARG A 71 -24.89 26.41 -17.58
CA ARG A 71 -25.48 25.08 -17.84
C ARG A 71 -24.45 23.94 -17.73
N SER A 72 -23.15 24.25 -17.77
CA SER A 72 -22.04 23.28 -17.72
C SER A 72 -20.77 23.90 -17.13
N ASP A 73 -20.08 23.13 -16.28
CA ASP A 73 -18.79 23.53 -15.70
C ASP A 73 -17.70 23.76 -16.74
N ILE A 74 -16.78 24.67 -16.43
CA ILE A 74 -15.53 24.86 -17.18
C ILE A 74 -14.55 23.79 -16.72
N LYS A 75 -14.11 22.91 -17.62
CA LYS A 75 -13.34 21.72 -17.25
C LYS A 75 -11.89 21.74 -17.72
N THR A 76 -11.52 22.64 -18.63
CA THR A 76 -10.16 22.73 -19.18
C THR A 76 -9.50 24.08 -18.83
N PRO A 77 -8.19 24.11 -18.53
CA PRO A 77 -7.47 25.35 -18.25
C PRO A 77 -7.48 26.35 -19.41
N HIS A 78 -7.46 25.87 -20.66
CA HIS A 78 -7.54 26.70 -21.87
C HIS A 78 -8.88 27.47 -21.92
N HIS A 79 -10.00 26.76 -21.71
CA HIS A 79 -11.32 27.40 -21.67
C HIS A 79 -11.44 28.34 -20.46
N ALA A 80 -10.87 27.96 -19.30
CA ALA A 80 -10.84 28.82 -18.12
C ALA A 80 -10.10 30.14 -18.36
N ALA A 81 -8.91 30.09 -18.95
CA ALA A 81 -8.10 31.27 -19.28
C ALA A 81 -8.84 32.21 -20.25
N ALA A 82 -9.48 31.66 -21.28
CA ALA A 82 -10.29 32.44 -22.22
C ALA A 82 -11.50 33.10 -21.53
N MET A 83 -12.16 32.40 -20.61
CA MET A 83 -13.35 32.88 -19.92
C MET A 83 -13.08 34.02 -18.93
N ILE A 84 -11.96 33.98 -18.19
CA ILE A 84 -11.64 35.01 -17.20
C ILE A 84 -10.90 36.22 -17.81
N GLY A 85 -10.28 36.04 -18.98
CA GLY A 85 -9.51 37.05 -19.68
C GLY A 85 -8.23 37.49 -18.94
N MET A 86 -7.50 38.45 -19.53
CA MET A 86 -6.19 38.87 -19.03
C MET A 86 -6.22 39.47 -17.62
N ASN A 87 -7.28 40.21 -17.30
CA ASN A 87 -7.47 40.82 -15.98
C ASN A 87 -7.69 39.74 -14.91
N GLY A 88 -8.50 38.72 -15.22
CA GLY A 88 -8.72 37.57 -14.34
C GLY A 88 -7.45 36.77 -14.13
N ILE A 89 -6.68 36.50 -15.20
CA ILE A 89 -5.38 35.83 -15.10
C ILE A 89 -4.45 36.62 -14.16
N THR A 90 -4.34 37.93 -14.35
CA THR A 90 -3.51 38.80 -13.51
C THR A 90 -3.93 38.77 -12.04
N ALA A 91 -5.24 38.73 -11.76
CA ALA A 91 -5.77 38.63 -10.40
C ALA A 91 -5.39 37.28 -9.76
N VAL A 92 -5.54 36.17 -10.48
CA VAL A 92 -5.15 34.83 -9.99
C VAL A 92 -3.65 34.78 -9.68
N LEU A 93 -2.78 35.29 -10.56
CA LEU A 93 -1.33 35.28 -10.37
C LEU A 93 -0.86 36.08 -9.13
N LYS A 94 -1.67 37.00 -8.59
CA LYS A 94 -1.37 37.74 -7.34
C LYS A 94 -1.56 36.87 -6.09
N ASN A 95 -2.43 35.87 -6.14
CA ASN A 95 -2.78 35.01 -5.01
C ASN A 95 -1.87 33.77 -4.87
N LEU A 96 -0.96 33.55 -5.83
CA LEU A 96 0.00 32.44 -5.85
C LEU A 96 1.30 32.82 -5.10
N ILE A 97 2.00 31.83 -4.55
CA ILE A 97 3.31 32.06 -3.92
C ILE A 97 4.45 31.56 -4.83
N PRO A 98 5.51 32.37 -5.02
CA PRO A 98 6.70 31.89 -5.68
C PRO A 98 7.47 30.96 -4.74
N TYR A 99 7.99 29.86 -5.28
CA TYR A 99 9.02 29.05 -4.62
C TYR A 99 10.20 28.82 -5.57
N GLU A 100 11.39 28.64 -5.00
CA GLU A 100 12.58 28.24 -5.74
C GLU A 100 12.75 26.73 -5.63
N HIS A 101 12.76 26.05 -6.79
CA HIS A 101 12.88 24.60 -6.80
C HIS A 101 14.32 24.20 -6.46
N LEU A 102 14.51 23.81 -5.21
CA LEU A 102 15.74 23.20 -4.73
C LEU A 102 15.63 21.68 -4.94
N ALA A 103 16.43 21.11 -5.84
CA ALA A 103 16.45 19.65 -6.09
C ALA A 103 16.83 18.84 -4.84
N LYS A 104 17.57 19.47 -3.89
CA LYS A 104 17.93 18.89 -2.59
C LYS A 104 16.79 18.95 -1.57
N ASP A 105 15.74 19.73 -1.82
CA ASP A 105 14.59 19.79 -0.92
C ASP A 105 13.66 18.58 -1.19
N PRO A 106 13.52 17.68 -0.19
CA PRO A 106 12.74 16.47 -0.38
C PRO A 106 11.23 16.74 -0.52
N ALA A 107 10.71 17.84 0.00
CA ALA A 107 9.31 18.23 -0.14
C ALA A 107 9.00 18.65 -1.58
N HIS A 108 9.86 19.50 -2.15
CA HIS A 108 9.75 19.92 -3.55
C HIS A 108 9.88 18.74 -4.51
N ALA A 109 10.85 17.86 -4.29
CA ALA A 109 11.03 16.66 -5.11
C ALA A 109 9.83 15.71 -4.99
N ALA A 110 9.28 15.51 -3.78
CA ALA A 110 8.09 14.68 -3.59
C ALA A 110 6.84 15.25 -4.27
N MET A 111 6.59 16.56 -4.16
CA MET A 111 5.49 17.23 -4.86
C MET A 111 5.61 17.05 -6.38
N VAL A 112 6.80 17.29 -6.94
CA VAL A 112 7.05 17.14 -8.39
C VAL A 112 6.86 15.69 -8.85
N ARG A 113 7.20 14.69 -8.02
CA ARG A 113 6.91 13.28 -8.30
C ARG A 113 5.42 12.98 -8.28
N GLU A 114 4.67 13.53 -7.33
CA GLU A 114 3.22 13.31 -7.26
C GLU A 114 2.50 13.95 -8.45
N VAL A 115 2.88 15.18 -8.84
CA VAL A 115 2.38 15.83 -10.06
C VAL A 115 2.63 14.96 -11.29
N GLN A 116 3.81 14.34 -11.39
CA GLN A 116 4.11 13.42 -12.50
C GLN A 116 3.21 12.19 -12.50
N SER A 117 2.94 11.60 -11.33
CA SER A 117 1.99 10.49 -11.22
C SER A 117 0.60 10.87 -11.72
N SER A 118 0.17 12.11 -11.46
CA SER A 118 -1.13 12.60 -11.93
C SER A 118 -1.16 12.83 -13.44
N TYR A 119 -0.06 13.28 -14.07
CA TYR A 119 0.04 13.34 -15.54
C TYR A 119 -0.08 11.94 -16.15
N GLU A 120 0.64 10.96 -15.61
CA GLU A 120 0.57 9.58 -16.09
C GLU A 120 -0.85 8.99 -15.91
N ALA A 121 -1.49 9.22 -14.76
CA ALA A 121 -2.88 8.82 -14.53
C ALA A 121 -3.83 9.46 -15.54
N ALA A 122 -3.67 10.75 -15.81
CA ALA A 122 -4.52 11.50 -16.74
C ALA A 122 -4.38 11.00 -18.18
N THR A 123 -3.16 10.73 -18.64
CA THR A 123 -2.91 10.18 -19.98
C THR A 123 -3.49 8.76 -20.11
N ILE A 124 -3.37 7.92 -19.09
CA ILE A 124 -4.00 6.59 -19.03
C ILE A 124 -5.52 6.72 -19.15
N ALA A 125 -6.15 7.58 -18.33
CA ALA A 125 -7.59 7.78 -18.35
C ALA A 125 -8.08 8.30 -19.71
N LYS A 126 -7.35 9.24 -20.33
CA LYS A 126 -7.63 9.76 -21.67
C LYS A 126 -7.62 8.66 -22.71
N HIS A 127 -6.61 7.79 -22.69
CA HIS A 127 -6.52 6.67 -23.64
C HIS A 127 -7.65 5.67 -23.48
N TRP A 128 -8.02 5.32 -22.24
CA TRP A 128 -9.16 4.46 -21.97
C TRP A 128 -10.49 5.06 -22.45
N ALA A 129 -10.65 6.38 -22.28
CA ALA A 129 -11.81 7.11 -22.77
C ALA A 129 -11.89 7.11 -24.31
N ILE A 130 -10.76 7.33 -24.99
CA ILE A 130 -10.66 7.26 -26.46
C ILE A 130 -11.04 5.88 -26.97
N GLU A 131 -10.50 4.81 -26.37
CA GLU A 131 -10.82 3.43 -26.77
C GLU A 131 -12.30 3.10 -26.56
N LYS A 132 -12.92 3.60 -25.47
CA LYS A 132 -14.38 3.51 -25.26
C LYS A 132 -15.20 4.42 -26.18
N ARG A 133 -14.56 5.32 -26.93
CA ARG A 133 -15.22 6.39 -27.72
C ARG A 133 -16.09 7.30 -26.85
N ALA A 134 -15.65 7.55 -25.62
CA ALA A 134 -16.30 8.52 -24.76
C ALA A 134 -16.09 9.93 -25.32
N SER A 135 -17.14 10.76 -25.31
CA SER A 135 -17.01 12.16 -25.69
C SER A 135 -16.21 12.94 -24.63
N HIS A 136 -15.46 13.95 -25.07
CA HIS A 136 -14.70 14.87 -24.20
C HIS A 136 -13.56 14.20 -23.40
N GLU A 137 -12.68 13.49 -24.09
CA GLU A 137 -11.48 12.88 -23.54
C GLU A 137 -10.55 13.86 -22.81
N GLU A 138 -10.51 15.12 -23.26
CA GLU A 138 -9.78 16.21 -22.58
C GLU A 138 -10.37 16.55 -21.21
N ASP A 139 -11.70 16.50 -21.05
CA ASP A 139 -12.35 16.72 -19.76
C ASP A 139 -11.93 15.64 -18.76
N ILE A 140 -11.81 14.39 -19.23
CA ILE A 140 -11.38 13.24 -18.43
C ILE A 140 -9.91 13.39 -18.05
N PHE A 141 -9.06 13.85 -18.96
CA PHE A 141 -7.66 14.15 -18.67
C PHE A 141 -7.56 15.15 -17.50
N TRP A 142 -8.16 16.32 -17.61
CA TRP A 142 -8.05 17.36 -16.57
C TRP A 142 -8.76 16.98 -15.26
N THR A 143 -9.88 16.26 -15.33
CA THR A 143 -10.56 15.72 -14.15
C THR A 143 -9.65 14.74 -13.40
N THR A 144 -8.96 13.86 -14.13
CA THR A 144 -8.03 12.88 -13.54
C THR A 144 -6.79 13.57 -13.00
N PHE A 145 -6.22 14.52 -13.75
CA PHE A 145 -5.02 15.24 -13.38
C PHE A 145 -5.18 16.00 -12.06
N PHE A 146 -6.26 16.80 -11.93
CA PHE A 146 -6.48 17.62 -10.75
C PHE A 146 -7.06 16.86 -9.55
N ARG A 147 -7.36 15.57 -9.70
CA ARG A 147 -7.86 14.71 -8.61
C ARG A 147 -6.91 14.66 -7.41
N ASP A 148 -5.60 14.74 -7.66
CA ASP A 148 -4.55 14.68 -6.63
C ASP A 148 -4.05 16.05 -6.17
N THR A 149 -4.68 17.16 -6.58
CA THR A 149 -4.18 18.50 -6.24
C THR A 149 -3.97 18.74 -4.74
N PRO A 150 -4.90 18.32 -3.84
CA PRO A 150 -4.66 18.41 -2.40
C PRO A 150 -3.44 17.62 -1.95
N ARG A 151 -3.18 16.46 -2.56
CA ARG A 151 -2.02 15.61 -2.28
C ARG A 151 -0.71 16.29 -2.66
N TRP A 152 -0.69 17.02 -3.78
CA TRP A 152 0.47 17.85 -4.17
C TRP A 152 0.78 18.89 -3.10
N LEU A 153 -0.24 19.61 -2.61
CA LEU A 153 -0.07 20.61 -1.56
C LEU A 153 0.39 20.00 -0.24
N MET A 154 -0.14 18.84 0.13
CA MET A 154 0.29 18.14 1.34
C MET A 154 1.74 17.66 1.23
N TRP A 155 2.22 17.25 0.05
CA TRP A 155 3.64 16.96 -0.15
C TRP A 155 4.53 18.19 0.00
N PHE A 156 4.06 19.35 -0.45
CA PHE A 156 4.79 20.61 -0.35
C PHE A 156 4.82 21.15 1.10
N TYR A 157 3.66 21.26 1.74
CA TYR A 157 3.53 21.90 3.06
C TYR A 157 3.68 20.95 4.25
N CYS A 158 3.37 19.66 4.08
CA CYS A 158 3.30 18.67 5.15
C CYS A 158 4.14 17.42 4.82
N TYR A 159 5.34 17.62 4.24
CA TYR A 159 6.23 16.54 3.83
C TYR A 159 6.46 15.46 4.91
N PRO A 160 6.76 15.77 6.19
CA PRO A 160 7.00 14.73 7.21
C PRO A 160 5.79 13.81 7.43
N THR A 161 4.58 14.37 7.41
CA THR A 161 3.34 13.60 7.57
C THR A 161 3.10 12.71 6.36
N MET A 162 3.22 13.26 5.15
CA MET A 162 3.05 12.49 3.91
C MET A 162 4.11 11.39 3.74
N ARG A 163 5.35 11.65 4.16
CA ARG A 163 6.42 10.64 4.20
C ARG A 163 6.09 9.50 5.16
N THR A 164 5.54 9.82 6.33
CA THR A 164 5.10 8.80 7.30
C THR A 164 3.97 7.94 6.73
N LEU A 165 2.99 8.57 6.09
CA LEU A 165 1.90 7.88 5.39
C LEU A 165 2.44 6.93 4.30
N GLN A 166 3.28 7.44 3.40
CA GLN A 166 3.86 6.64 2.33
C GLN A 166 4.71 5.48 2.86
N LYS A 167 5.47 5.71 3.93
CA LYS A 167 6.29 4.67 4.56
C LYS A 167 5.41 3.53 5.11
N ARG A 168 4.33 3.83 5.82
CA ARG A 168 3.41 2.82 6.36
C ARG A 168 2.77 1.97 5.26
N ILE A 169 2.38 2.61 4.16
CA ILE A 169 1.84 1.93 2.97
C ILE A 169 2.89 0.97 2.40
N LEU A 170 4.13 1.43 2.20
CA LEU A 170 5.23 0.60 1.72
C LEU A 170 5.60 -0.55 2.67
N GLU A 171 5.37 -0.40 3.97
CA GLU A 171 5.55 -1.45 4.99
C GLU A 171 4.44 -2.52 4.96
N GLY A 172 3.42 -2.35 4.12
CA GLY A 172 2.34 -3.31 3.87
C GLY A 172 1.03 -2.98 4.60
N GLU A 173 0.92 -1.80 5.23
CA GLU A 173 -0.33 -1.34 5.82
C GLU A 173 -1.34 -0.99 4.72
N LYS A 174 -2.62 -1.34 4.92
CA LYS A 174 -3.68 -0.96 3.98
C LYS A 174 -3.78 0.57 3.93
N ALA A 175 -3.84 1.14 2.73
CA ALA A 175 -3.85 2.60 2.54
C ALA A 175 -4.93 3.31 3.39
N ASN A 176 -6.13 2.73 3.51
CA ASN A 176 -7.21 3.31 4.31
C ASN A 176 -6.91 3.35 5.81
N GLN A 177 -6.21 2.33 6.32
CA GLN A 177 -5.78 2.30 7.71
C GLN A 177 -4.66 3.31 7.94
N ALA A 178 -3.65 3.32 7.07
CA ALA A 178 -2.52 4.25 7.17
C ALA A 178 -2.96 5.72 7.10
N GLU A 179 -3.94 6.05 6.26
CA GLU A 179 -4.55 7.38 6.22
C GLU A 179 -5.26 7.73 7.53
N SER A 180 -6.09 6.82 8.06
CA SER A 180 -6.81 7.05 9.32
C SER A 180 -5.85 7.24 10.50
N ASP A 181 -4.76 6.48 10.54
CA ASP A 181 -3.76 6.54 11.61
C ASP A 181 -2.87 7.79 11.54
N VAL A 182 -2.53 8.27 10.34
CA VAL A 182 -1.58 9.38 10.16
C VAL A 182 -2.28 10.72 10.01
N LEU A 183 -3.37 10.75 9.25
CA LEU A 183 -4.12 11.98 8.94
C LEU A 183 -5.32 12.16 9.86
N GLY A 184 -5.83 11.11 10.50
CA GLY A 184 -7.06 11.15 11.30
C GLY A 184 -8.36 11.13 10.48
N CYS A 185 -8.26 11.01 9.16
CA CYS A 185 -9.38 10.93 8.22
C CYS A 185 -8.89 10.37 6.87
N ARG A 186 -9.81 10.15 5.92
CA ARG A 186 -9.47 9.70 4.57
C ARG A 186 -8.91 10.85 3.74
N MET A 187 -7.94 10.57 2.87
CA MET A 187 -7.46 11.56 1.90
C MET A 187 -8.58 12.00 0.95
N ASP A 188 -9.44 11.07 0.55
CA ASP A 188 -10.59 11.32 -0.31
C ASP A 188 -11.57 12.34 0.32
N GLU A 189 -11.77 12.29 1.66
CA GLU A 189 -12.62 13.24 2.39
C GLU A 189 -12.03 14.65 2.38
N ILE A 190 -10.73 14.77 2.68
CA ILE A 190 -10.01 16.05 2.61
C ILE A 190 -10.18 16.64 1.21
N THR A 191 -9.94 15.83 0.17
CA THR A 191 -10.03 16.27 -1.23
C THR A 191 -11.41 16.78 -1.60
N VAL A 192 -12.47 16.04 -1.27
CA VAL A 192 -13.85 16.46 -1.57
C VAL A 192 -14.19 17.78 -0.89
N HIS A 193 -13.87 17.93 0.39
CA HIS A 193 -14.23 19.11 1.16
C HIS A 193 -13.41 20.36 0.77
N ILE A 194 -12.10 20.20 0.50
CA ILE A 194 -11.27 21.33 0.07
C ILE A 194 -11.57 21.76 -1.37
N SER A 195 -11.90 20.82 -2.26
CA SER A 195 -12.28 21.12 -3.64
C SER A 195 -13.57 21.95 -3.71
N LYS A 196 -14.54 21.68 -2.82
CA LYS A 196 -15.75 22.52 -2.67
C LYS A 196 -15.40 23.94 -2.26
N TYR A 197 -14.49 24.11 -1.29
CA TYR A 197 -14.03 25.43 -0.86
C TYR A 197 -13.32 26.20 -1.99
N TRP A 198 -12.52 25.51 -2.80
CA TRP A 198 -11.84 26.13 -3.93
C TRP A 198 -12.72 26.41 -5.14
N GLY A 199 -13.98 25.93 -5.18
CA GLY A 199 -14.84 26.10 -6.36
C GLY A 199 -14.36 25.27 -7.56
N THR A 200 -13.75 24.12 -7.30
CA THR A 200 -13.25 23.19 -8.33
C THR A 200 -14.41 22.56 -9.10
N PRO A 201 -14.24 22.25 -10.41
CA PRO A 201 -15.28 21.58 -11.22
C PRO A 201 -15.91 20.38 -10.52
N ILE A 202 -17.23 20.26 -10.65
CA ILE A 202 -18.02 19.25 -9.95
C ILE A 202 -17.59 17.84 -10.34
N ASN A 203 -17.10 17.64 -11.57
CA ASN A 203 -16.60 16.34 -12.04
C ASN A 203 -15.43 15.80 -11.20
N ILE A 204 -14.54 16.70 -10.73
CA ILE A 204 -13.45 16.30 -9.84
C ILE A 204 -14.01 15.82 -8.51
N ILE A 205 -15.00 16.52 -7.95
CA ILE A 205 -15.68 16.11 -6.71
C ILE A 205 -16.46 14.80 -6.91
N HIS A 206 -17.20 14.68 -8.01
CA HIS A 206 -17.97 13.49 -8.37
C HIS A 206 -17.08 12.26 -8.57
N SER A 207 -15.81 12.44 -8.96
CA SER A 207 -14.82 11.34 -9.08
C SER A 207 -14.44 10.68 -7.74
N PHE A 208 -15.01 11.13 -6.62
CA PHE A 208 -14.88 10.53 -5.29
C PHE A 208 -16.21 10.04 -4.70
N ILE A 209 -17.35 10.34 -5.33
CA ILE A 209 -18.67 10.06 -4.78
C ILE A 209 -19.22 8.75 -5.34
N THR A 210 -19.68 7.86 -4.45
CA THR A 210 -20.19 6.50 -4.77
C THR A 210 -21.45 6.47 -5.64
N LYS A 211 -22.13 7.61 -5.79
CA LYS A 211 -23.21 7.80 -6.77
C LYS A 211 -22.69 7.70 -8.20
N PHE A 212 -21.47 8.18 -8.47
CA PHE A 212 -20.88 8.29 -9.79
C PHE A 212 -19.72 7.32 -10.03
N ILE A 213 -19.11 6.82 -8.95
CA ILE A 213 -18.00 5.86 -8.97
C ILE A 213 -18.43 4.56 -8.30
N PRO A 214 -18.05 3.40 -8.83
CA PRO A 214 -18.39 2.10 -8.24
C PRO A 214 -17.73 1.89 -6.87
N THR A 215 -18.47 1.22 -5.98
CA THR A 215 -17.95 0.70 -4.70
C THR A 215 -16.98 -0.46 -4.93
N THR A 216 -16.27 -0.90 -3.88
CA THR A 216 -15.38 -2.06 -3.99
C THR A 216 -16.10 -3.34 -4.43
N LYS A 217 -17.37 -3.54 -4.02
CA LYS A 217 -18.17 -4.69 -4.44
C LYS A 217 -18.55 -4.60 -5.92
N GLU A 218 -19.01 -3.44 -6.36
CA GLU A 218 -19.37 -3.19 -7.77
C GLU A 218 -18.15 -3.31 -8.69
N LEU A 219 -16.97 -2.86 -8.25
CA LEU A 219 -15.72 -3.09 -8.96
C LEU A 219 -15.36 -4.58 -9.04
N GLN A 220 -15.63 -5.37 -8.00
CA GLN A 220 -15.43 -6.82 -8.03
C GLN A 220 -16.37 -7.50 -9.02
N GLU A 221 -17.64 -7.13 -9.04
CA GLU A 221 -18.63 -7.63 -10.00
C GLU A 221 -18.23 -7.30 -11.43
N LEU A 222 -17.80 -6.06 -11.71
CA LEU A 222 -17.26 -5.69 -13.02
C LEU A 222 -16.02 -6.53 -13.37
N ALA A 223 -15.06 -6.68 -12.45
CA ALA A 223 -13.85 -7.45 -12.71
C ALA A 223 -14.11 -8.95 -12.98
N GLN A 224 -15.17 -9.51 -12.42
CA GLN A 224 -15.59 -10.91 -12.65
C GLN A 224 -16.11 -11.13 -14.07
N LEU A 225 -16.64 -10.10 -14.73
CA LEU A 225 -17.09 -10.23 -16.13
C LEU A 225 -15.94 -10.51 -17.12
N THR A 226 -14.69 -10.31 -16.69
CA THR A 226 -13.45 -10.59 -17.45
C THR A 226 -12.64 -11.72 -16.79
N HIS A 227 -13.27 -12.87 -16.54
CA HIS A 227 -12.58 -14.03 -15.95
C HIS A 227 -11.55 -14.68 -16.89
N ASN A 228 -11.85 -14.75 -18.19
CA ASN A 228 -10.96 -15.33 -19.20
C ASN A 228 -10.24 -14.21 -19.97
N PRO A 229 -8.89 -14.14 -19.94
CA PRO A 229 -8.13 -13.08 -20.63
C PRO A 229 -8.30 -13.03 -22.15
N GLU A 230 -8.54 -14.18 -22.77
CA GLU A 230 -8.65 -14.36 -24.23
C GLU A 230 -10.05 -14.06 -24.78
N GLU A 231 -11.06 -14.03 -23.91
CA GLU A 231 -12.45 -13.76 -24.30
C GLU A 231 -12.80 -12.29 -24.11
N LEU A 232 -13.82 -11.82 -24.82
CA LEU A 232 -14.40 -10.52 -24.55
C LEU A 232 -15.18 -10.56 -23.22
N PRO A 233 -15.18 -9.47 -22.43
CA PRO A 233 -15.93 -9.40 -21.19
C PRO A 233 -17.42 -9.61 -21.42
N LYS A 234 -18.09 -10.25 -20.45
CA LYS A 234 -19.55 -10.38 -20.48
C LYS A 234 -20.22 -9.03 -20.18
N TYR A 235 -21.40 -8.81 -20.74
CA TYR A 235 -22.24 -7.68 -20.38
C TYR A 235 -22.84 -7.90 -18.98
N THR A 236 -23.06 -6.81 -18.26
CA THR A 236 -23.79 -6.82 -16.99
C THR A 236 -25.29 -6.67 -17.23
N GLU A 237 -26.10 -7.44 -16.50
CA GLU A 237 -27.56 -7.31 -16.50
C GLU A 237 -28.04 -6.26 -15.48
N ASP A 238 -27.17 -5.84 -14.56
CA ASP A 238 -27.49 -4.84 -13.55
C ASP A 238 -27.51 -3.43 -14.17
N LYS A 239 -28.65 -2.75 -14.05
CA LYS A 239 -28.86 -1.37 -14.52
C LYS A 239 -27.86 -0.40 -13.88
N ARG A 240 -27.56 -0.54 -12.58
CA ARG A 240 -26.61 0.32 -11.86
C ARG A 240 -25.19 0.10 -12.36
N LEU A 241 -24.76 -1.14 -12.52
CA LEU A 241 -23.43 -1.43 -13.08
C LEU A 241 -23.30 -0.93 -14.52
N THR A 242 -24.36 -1.04 -15.32
CA THR A 242 -24.40 -0.48 -16.69
C THR A 242 -24.22 1.04 -16.68
N LEU A 243 -24.94 1.74 -15.80
CA LEU A 243 -24.81 3.20 -15.65
C LEU A 243 -23.41 3.61 -15.19
N LEU A 244 -22.83 2.89 -14.21
CA LEU A 244 -21.50 3.16 -13.71
C LEU A 244 -20.41 2.87 -14.75
N ALA A 245 -20.55 1.77 -15.50
CA ALA A 245 -19.63 1.44 -16.59
C ALA A 245 -19.68 2.51 -17.69
N ASN A 246 -20.85 3.08 -17.98
CA ASN A 246 -20.99 4.14 -18.98
C ASN A 246 -20.63 5.53 -18.46
N ASN A 247 -20.42 5.71 -17.16
CA ASN A 247 -19.96 6.98 -16.61
C ASN A 247 -18.45 7.16 -16.82
N PRO A 248 -18.00 8.21 -17.54
CA PRO A 248 -16.58 8.42 -17.85
C PRO A 248 -15.69 8.61 -16.60
N LEU A 249 -16.25 8.98 -15.46
CA LEU A 249 -15.48 9.18 -14.22
C LEU A 249 -14.85 7.88 -13.69
N ILE A 250 -15.34 6.71 -14.10
CA ILE A 250 -14.71 5.42 -13.77
C ILE A 250 -13.27 5.36 -14.29
N PHE A 251 -12.97 5.99 -15.43
CA PHE A 251 -11.61 6.07 -15.97
C PHE A 251 -10.71 6.91 -15.06
N SER A 252 -11.17 8.08 -14.64
CA SER A 252 -10.41 8.94 -13.73
C SER A 252 -10.08 8.25 -12.42
N TYR A 253 -11.07 7.55 -11.83
CA TYR A 253 -10.87 6.80 -10.60
C TYR A 253 -9.87 5.65 -10.77
N CYS A 254 -10.10 4.76 -11.73
CA CYS A 254 -9.26 3.58 -11.94
C CYS A 254 -7.84 3.95 -12.38
N ALA A 255 -7.68 4.97 -13.24
CA ALA A 255 -6.37 5.36 -13.76
C ALA A 255 -5.50 5.97 -12.65
N SER A 256 -6.10 6.76 -11.77
CA SER A 256 -5.41 7.26 -10.57
C SER A 256 -4.93 6.09 -9.71
N LYS A 257 -5.79 5.10 -9.44
CA LYS A 257 -5.40 3.92 -8.66
C LYS A 257 -4.28 3.12 -9.34
N VAL A 258 -4.37 2.89 -10.65
CA VAL A 258 -3.33 2.20 -11.43
C VAL A 258 -2.01 2.95 -11.36
N ALA A 259 -2.00 4.26 -11.61
CA ALA A 259 -0.78 5.07 -11.59
C ALA A 259 -0.15 5.12 -10.19
N HIS A 260 -0.93 5.26 -9.12
CA HIS A 260 -0.41 5.24 -7.74
C HIS A 260 0.14 3.88 -7.34
N GLU A 261 -0.55 2.79 -7.68
CA GLU A 261 -0.09 1.42 -7.40
C GLU A 261 1.19 1.09 -8.18
N ALA A 262 1.23 1.41 -9.48
CA ALA A 262 2.43 1.23 -10.31
C ALA A 262 3.60 2.11 -9.82
N ALA A 263 3.34 3.35 -9.39
CA ALA A 263 4.38 4.21 -8.83
C ALA A 263 4.94 3.70 -7.49
N THR A 264 4.12 3.00 -6.70
CA THR A 264 4.49 2.51 -5.36
C THR A 264 5.15 1.14 -5.41
N TYR A 265 4.61 0.21 -6.20
CA TYR A 265 4.98 -1.20 -6.20
C TYR A 265 5.50 -1.70 -7.56
N GLY A 266 5.52 -0.86 -8.58
CA GLY A 266 5.87 -1.21 -9.96
C GLY A 266 4.72 -1.90 -10.71
N TRP A 267 4.92 -2.15 -12.01
CA TRP A 267 3.93 -2.83 -12.85
C TRP A 267 3.63 -4.29 -12.45
N GLN A 268 4.45 -4.89 -11.58
CA GLN A 268 4.18 -6.22 -10.98
C GLN A 268 3.22 -6.19 -9.79
N ALA A 269 2.61 -5.05 -9.45
CA ALA A 269 1.73 -4.94 -8.30
C ALA A 269 0.50 -5.88 -8.45
N LYS A 270 0.21 -6.64 -7.38
CA LYS A 270 -0.85 -7.67 -7.37
C LYS A 270 -2.26 -7.11 -7.58
N THR A 271 -2.43 -5.80 -7.36
CA THR A 271 -3.69 -5.05 -7.49
C THR A 271 -3.97 -4.60 -8.92
N LEU A 272 -2.96 -4.48 -9.79
CA LEU A 272 -3.14 -3.98 -11.16
C LEU A 272 -4.03 -4.88 -12.03
N PRO A 273 -3.89 -6.22 -12.02
CA PRO A 273 -4.78 -7.11 -12.77
C PRO A 273 -6.25 -6.98 -12.40
N PHE A 274 -6.56 -6.51 -11.19
CA PHE A 274 -7.94 -6.21 -10.80
C PHE A 274 -8.48 -5.01 -11.58
N TYR A 275 -7.78 -3.88 -11.58
CA TYR A 275 -8.21 -2.68 -12.31
C TYR A 275 -8.23 -2.88 -13.82
N TYR A 276 -7.29 -3.66 -14.38
CA TYR A 276 -7.31 -3.99 -15.81
C TYR A 276 -8.54 -4.78 -16.22
N ARG A 277 -8.99 -5.73 -15.39
CA ARG A 277 -10.23 -6.46 -15.65
C ARG A 277 -11.46 -5.56 -15.62
N VAL A 278 -11.57 -4.69 -14.60
CA VAL A 278 -12.66 -3.70 -14.52
C VAL A 278 -12.71 -2.84 -15.78
N ILE A 279 -11.57 -2.28 -16.18
CA ILE A 279 -11.52 -1.38 -17.33
C ILE A 279 -11.75 -2.11 -18.64
N SER A 280 -11.24 -3.34 -18.78
CA SER A 280 -11.55 -4.22 -19.91
C SER A 280 -13.06 -4.42 -20.07
N THR A 281 -13.80 -4.65 -18.97
CA THR A 281 -15.27 -4.72 -18.99
C THR A 281 -15.91 -3.39 -19.41
N VAL A 282 -15.42 -2.27 -18.86
CA VAL A 282 -15.97 -0.93 -19.12
C VAL A 282 -15.80 -0.51 -20.58
N ILE A 283 -14.63 -0.76 -21.16
CA ILE A 283 -14.30 -0.46 -22.55
C ILE A 283 -14.86 -1.54 -23.49
N HIS A 284 -15.16 -2.73 -22.96
CA HIS A 284 -15.55 -3.92 -23.72
C HIS A 284 -14.48 -4.34 -24.74
N CYS A 285 -13.25 -4.57 -24.25
CA CYS A 285 -12.13 -5.06 -25.05
C CYS A 285 -11.35 -6.15 -24.31
N HIS A 286 -10.54 -6.94 -25.03
CA HIS A 286 -9.71 -7.98 -24.43
C HIS A 286 -8.77 -7.43 -23.35
N LEU A 287 -8.48 -8.24 -22.33
CA LEU A 287 -7.62 -7.84 -21.21
C LEU A 287 -6.23 -7.39 -21.68
N GLY A 288 -5.63 -8.12 -22.62
CA GLY A 288 -4.33 -7.79 -23.21
C GLY A 288 -4.32 -6.41 -23.88
N ARG A 289 -5.41 -6.04 -24.56
CA ARG A 289 -5.55 -4.72 -25.19
C ARG A 289 -5.61 -3.60 -24.16
N THR A 290 -6.34 -3.79 -23.06
CA THR A 290 -6.39 -2.82 -21.95
C THR A 290 -5.02 -2.60 -21.32
N ILE A 291 -4.26 -3.67 -21.11
CA ILE A 291 -2.89 -3.60 -20.56
C ILE A 291 -1.96 -2.86 -21.53
N GLN A 292 -1.98 -3.24 -22.81
CA GLN A 292 -1.18 -2.59 -23.85
C GLN A 292 -1.48 -1.08 -23.93
N LEU A 293 -2.76 -0.72 -23.94
CA LEU A 293 -3.22 0.67 -24.00
C LEU A 293 -2.72 1.47 -22.79
N THR A 294 -2.75 0.87 -21.59
CA THR A 294 -2.26 1.50 -20.36
C THR A 294 -0.75 1.75 -20.41
N HIS A 295 0.02 0.77 -20.86
CA HIS A 295 1.47 0.90 -21.01
C HIS A 295 1.84 1.91 -22.09
N TYR A 296 1.15 1.89 -23.23
CA TYR A 296 1.32 2.87 -24.31
C TYR A 296 1.05 4.30 -23.81
N ALA A 297 -0.06 4.51 -23.10
CA ALA A 297 -0.38 5.80 -22.50
C ALA A 297 0.70 6.29 -21.52
N SER A 298 1.34 5.37 -20.79
CA SER A 298 2.46 5.71 -19.90
C SER A 298 3.70 6.17 -20.67
N VAL A 299 3.98 5.58 -21.83
CA VAL A 299 5.06 6.01 -22.75
C VAL A 299 4.75 7.39 -23.31
N GLU A 300 3.51 7.62 -23.75
CA GLU A 300 3.10 8.92 -24.26
C GLU A 300 3.21 10.00 -23.18
N ALA A 301 2.76 9.72 -21.95
CA ALA A 301 2.89 10.63 -20.81
C ALA A 301 4.36 11.00 -20.54
N ALA A 302 5.28 10.04 -20.64
CA ALA A 302 6.71 10.28 -20.45
C ALA A 302 7.31 11.21 -21.53
N ASN A 303 6.79 11.13 -22.76
CA ASN A 303 7.21 11.98 -23.87
C ASN A 303 6.61 13.39 -23.79
N LEU A 304 5.32 13.50 -23.48
CA LEU A 304 4.60 14.77 -23.42
C LEU A 304 4.94 15.59 -22.16
N HIS A 305 5.23 14.91 -21.05
CA HIS A 305 5.44 15.54 -19.75
C HIS A 305 6.77 15.10 -19.13
N PRO A 306 7.92 15.43 -19.74
CA PRO A 306 9.22 15.01 -19.25
C PRO A 306 9.56 15.71 -17.93
N ASN A 307 10.02 14.94 -16.95
CA ASN A 307 10.35 15.44 -15.62
C ASN A 307 11.57 14.73 -15.03
N ARG A 308 12.49 15.50 -14.47
CA ARG A 308 13.72 14.98 -13.85
C ARG A 308 13.52 14.49 -12.41
N GLY A 309 12.38 14.81 -11.79
CA GLY A 309 12.10 14.48 -10.38
C GLY A 309 11.60 13.05 -10.13
N LYS A 310 11.07 12.37 -11.16
CA LYS A 310 10.52 11.02 -11.09
C LYS A 310 11.05 10.21 -12.28
N ILE A 311 11.42 8.96 -12.06
CA ILE A 311 11.58 8.01 -13.17
C ILE A 311 10.17 7.73 -13.72
N PRO A 312 9.88 8.03 -15.00
CA PRO A 312 8.56 7.79 -15.58
C PRO A 312 8.15 6.32 -15.47
N LEU A 313 6.85 6.05 -15.32
CA LEU A 313 6.33 4.69 -15.26
C LEU A 313 6.69 3.88 -16.53
N ALA A 314 6.78 4.54 -17.67
CA ALA A 314 7.23 3.93 -18.93
C ALA A 314 8.60 3.26 -18.83
N CYS A 315 9.57 3.89 -18.13
CA CYS A 315 10.91 3.33 -17.99
C CYS A 315 10.91 2.03 -17.17
N GLN A 316 9.94 1.85 -16.27
CA GLN A 316 9.81 0.61 -15.50
C GLN A 316 9.44 -0.59 -16.39
N LEU A 317 8.85 -0.36 -17.57
CA LEU A 317 8.52 -1.41 -18.54
C LEU A 317 9.77 -2.03 -19.18
N LEU A 318 10.90 -1.32 -19.14
CA LEU A 318 12.19 -1.79 -19.64
C LEU A 318 12.98 -2.57 -18.59
N SER A 319 12.42 -2.76 -17.38
CA SER A 319 13.11 -3.48 -16.32
C SER A 319 13.28 -4.96 -16.72
N PRO A 320 14.52 -5.50 -16.70
CA PRO A 320 14.79 -6.89 -17.10
C PRO A 320 14.19 -7.93 -16.14
N THR A 321 13.79 -7.51 -14.94
CA THR A 321 13.15 -8.36 -13.93
C THR A 321 11.64 -8.10 -13.83
N LEU A 322 11.08 -7.33 -14.76
CA LEU A 322 9.64 -7.12 -14.79
C LEU A 322 8.94 -8.46 -15.10
N TYR A 323 7.98 -8.84 -14.25
CA TYR A 323 7.25 -10.11 -14.33
C TYR A 323 8.14 -11.38 -14.21
N THR A 324 9.40 -11.26 -13.80
CA THR A 324 10.19 -12.44 -13.40
C THR A 324 9.73 -12.89 -12.01
N LYS A 325 9.75 -14.20 -11.76
CA LYS A 325 9.32 -14.78 -10.46
C LYS A 325 10.24 -14.40 -9.29
N ASP A 326 11.33 -13.70 -9.55
CA ASP A 326 12.20 -13.18 -8.50
C ASP A 326 11.51 -11.98 -7.85
N GLU A 327 11.01 -12.19 -6.63
CA GLU A 327 10.33 -11.23 -5.74
C GLU A 327 11.15 -9.95 -5.39
N THR A 328 12.24 -9.68 -6.09
CA THR A 328 13.27 -8.73 -5.70
C THR A 328 12.90 -7.26 -5.96
N PHE A 329 11.95 -6.96 -6.85
CA PHE A 329 11.58 -5.57 -7.13
C PHE A 329 10.79 -4.87 -6.00
N GLY A 330 10.20 -5.62 -5.07
CA GLY A 330 9.64 -5.08 -3.83
C GLY A 330 10.69 -4.76 -2.74
N THR A 331 11.98 -4.97 -3.04
CA THR A 331 13.06 -4.94 -2.04
C THR A 331 14.00 -3.75 -2.17
N GLN A 332 14.00 -3.04 -3.30
CA GLN A 332 14.99 -1.98 -3.55
C GLN A 332 14.64 -0.59 -2.99
N LEU A 333 13.45 -0.41 -2.41
CA LEU A 333 13.11 0.80 -1.61
C LEU A 333 13.17 0.57 -0.09
N LYS A 334 13.60 -0.61 0.38
CA LYS A 334 13.96 -0.86 1.78
C LYS A 334 15.30 -0.22 2.09
N THR A 335 15.34 1.11 2.09
CA THR A 335 16.44 1.83 2.72
C THR A 335 16.42 1.54 4.23
N GLY A 336 17.39 0.72 4.65
CA GLY A 336 18.00 0.79 5.98
C GLY A 336 17.07 0.74 7.18
N LYS A 337 16.46 -0.42 7.41
CA LYS A 337 16.63 -1.19 8.65
C LYS A 337 16.21 -2.62 8.30
N LYS A 338 17.15 -3.58 8.37
CA LYS A 338 16.80 -4.99 8.41
C LYS A 338 15.65 -5.10 9.41
N LYS A 339 14.49 -5.67 9.02
CA LYS A 339 13.51 -6.14 10.02
C LYS A 339 14.37 -6.88 11.06
N PRO A 340 14.31 -6.52 12.36
CA PRO A 340 15.06 -7.27 13.35
C PRO A 340 14.69 -8.74 13.13
N SER A 341 15.69 -9.61 12.97
CA SER A 341 15.44 -11.05 12.83
C SER A 341 14.44 -11.45 13.91
N ALA A 342 13.51 -12.37 13.65
CA ALA A 342 12.53 -12.76 14.67
C ALA A 342 13.20 -13.14 16.00
N LEU A 343 14.45 -13.59 15.96
CA LEU A 343 15.29 -13.82 17.13
C LEU A 343 15.71 -12.53 17.87
N ASN A 344 16.06 -11.45 17.16
CA ASN A 344 16.29 -10.13 17.76
C ASN A 344 14.99 -9.52 18.30
N ALA A 345 13.87 -9.68 17.60
CA ALA A 345 12.56 -9.24 18.08
C ALA A 345 12.16 -10.00 19.37
N LEU A 346 12.39 -11.31 19.41
CA LEU A 346 12.20 -12.14 20.61
C LEU A 346 13.10 -11.66 21.76
N LYS A 347 14.37 -11.36 21.48
CA LYS A 347 15.32 -10.86 22.49
C LYS A 347 14.86 -9.54 23.10
N VAL A 348 14.43 -8.58 22.28
CA VAL A 348 13.92 -7.27 22.75
C VAL A 348 12.62 -7.45 23.54
N LEU A 349 11.73 -8.32 23.07
CA LEU A 349 10.48 -8.62 23.76
C LEU A 349 10.75 -9.21 25.15
N CYS A 350 11.59 -10.25 25.23
CA CYS A 350 11.91 -10.92 26.50
C CYS A 350 12.79 -10.09 27.46
N GLN A 351 13.32 -8.93 27.05
CA GLN A 351 13.98 -7.97 27.96
C GLN A 351 12.98 -7.21 28.84
N ASN A 352 11.71 -7.12 28.45
CA ASN A 352 10.66 -6.56 29.29
C ASN A 352 10.14 -7.64 30.26
N ASN A 353 10.31 -7.41 31.57
CA ASN A 353 9.93 -8.38 32.60
C ASN A 353 8.42 -8.61 32.72
N ASP A 354 7.60 -7.69 32.21
CA ASP A 354 6.13 -7.68 32.41
C ASP A 354 5.34 -8.42 31.30
N ILE A 355 6.04 -9.22 30.49
CA ILE A 355 5.41 -9.90 29.35
C ILE A 355 4.83 -11.25 29.74
N GLN A 356 3.53 -11.41 29.45
CA GLN A 356 2.80 -12.66 29.65
C GLN A 356 3.44 -13.85 28.92
N ALA A 357 3.46 -15.02 29.58
CA ALA A 357 4.02 -16.27 29.05
C ALA A 357 3.46 -16.64 27.66
N LYS A 358 2.17 -16.38 27.41
CA LYS A 358 1.53 -16.62 26.11
C LYS A 358 2.17 -15.82 24.97
N HIS A 359 2.53 -14.55 25.21
CA HIS A 359 3.20 -13.72 24.20
C HIS A 359 4.63 -14.19 23.93
N LYS A 360 5.36 -14.64 24.97
CA LYS A 360 6.68 -15.27 24.82
C LYS A 360 6.62 -16.52 23.93
N ALA A 361 5.60 -17.36 24.12
CA ALA A 361 5.39 -18.55 23.28
C ALA A 361 5.07 -18.23 21.81
N ILE A 362 4.22 -17.22 21.53
CA ILE A 362 3.94 -16.79 20.15
C ILE A 362 5.23 -16.27 19.47
N ALA A 363 6.01 -15.47 20.20
CA ALA A 363 7.26 -14.94 19.68
C ALA A 363 8.31 -16.04 19.45
N ALA A 364 8.39 -17.03 20.34
CA ALA A 364 9.25 -18.20 20.18
C ALA A 364 8.88 -19.03 18.94
N LEU A 365 7.59 -19.30 18.72
CA LEU A 365 7.12 -20.00 17.53
C LEU A 365 7.53 -19.27 16.25
N LYS A 366 7.33 -17.94 16.21
CA LYS A 366 7.76 -17.11 15.06
C LYS A 366 9.28 -17.16 14.85
N ALA A 367 10.07 -17.07 15.91
CA ALA A 367 11.53 -17.14 15.84
C ALA A 367 12.01 -18.50 15.31
N LEU A 368 11.43 -19.60 15.77
CA LEU A 368 11.80 -20.95 15.31
C LEU A 368 11.49 -21.16 13.83
N ASN A 369 10.38 -20.64 13.33
CA ASN A 369 10.04 -20.73 11.90
C ASN A 369 10.96 -19.93 11.00
N GLU A 370 11.43 -18.77 11.47
CA GLU A 370 12.33 -17.94 10.67
C GLU A 370 13.74 -18.53 10.62
N VAL A 371 14.20 -19.06 11.75
CA VAL A 371 15.58 -19.48 11.95
C VAL A 371 15.82 -20.93 11.51
N ILE A 372 14.81 -21.81 11.66
CA ILE A 372 14.86 -23.21 11.20
C ILE A 372 13.94 -23.33 9.98
N LYS A 373 14.50 -23.01 8.79
CA LYS A 373 13.78 -23.03 7.49
C LYS A 373 13.66 -24.44 6.92
N LYS A 374 12.96 -25.32 7.64
CA LYS A 374 12.60 -26.67 7.19
C LYS A 374 11.08 -26.85 7.25
N ASP A 375 10.56 -27.88 6.59
CA ASP A 375 9.16 -28.32 6.71
C ASP A 375 8.89 -28.92 8.10
N GLN A 376 9.09 -28.08 9.12
CA GLN A 376 8.98 -28.46 10.52
C GLN A 376 7.55 -28.25 11.02
N ARG A 377 7.08 -29.20 11.81
CA ARG A 377 5.82 -29.17 12.51
C ARG A 377 6.13 -28.95 13.99
N THR A 378 5.55 -27.90 14.57
CA THR A 378 5.89 -27.44 15.91
C THR A 378 4.69 -27.48 16.83
N ILE A 379 4.88 -27.94 18.07
CA ILE A 379 3.90 -27.83 19.16
C ILE A 379 4.60 -27.16 20.35
N ILE A 380 3.96 -26.16 20.95
CA ILE A 380 4.35 -25.61 22.25
C ILE A 380 3.32 -26.09 23.26
N LEU A 381 3.78 -26.86 24.23
CA LEU A 381 3.00 -27.37 25.35
C LEU A 381 3.31 -26.55 26.59
N LYS A 382 2.29 -26.35 27.42
CA LYS A 382 2.38 -25.72 28.74
C LYS A 382 2.25 -26.79 29.81
N TYR A 383 3.21 -26.84 30.74
CA TYR A 383 3.11 -27.53 32.00
C TYR A 383 2.89 -26.53 33.14
N SER A 384 1.79 -26.67 33.87
CA SER A 384 1.42 -25.81 35.00
C SER A 384 0.50 -26.57 35.94
N LYS A 385 0.70 -26.42 37.26
CA LYS A 385 -0.12 -27.09 38.29
C LYS A 385 -0.26 -28.61 38.07
N GLY A 386 0.85 -29.27 37.70
CA GLY A 386 0.88 -30.72 37.50
C GLY A 386 0.24 -31.22 36.20
N LYS A 387 -0.23 -30.34 35.30
CA LYS A 387 -0.89 -30.73 34.05
C LYS A 387 -0.16 -30.20 32.82
N ILE A 388 -0.07 -31.02 31.77
CA ILE A 388 0.41 -30.70 30.43
C ILE A 388 -0.79 -30.41 29.52
N SER A 389 -0.74 -29.30 28.79
CA SER A 389 -1.75 -28.91 27.81
C SER A 389 -1.10 -28.24 26.59
N PRO A 390 -1.59 -28.47 25.36
CA PRO A 390 -1.12 -27.76 24.18
C PRO A 390 -1.50 -26.27 24.22
N LEU A 391 -0.54 -25.41 23.91
CA LEU A 391 -0.71 -23.95 23.89
C LEU A 391 -0.75 -23.40 22.46
N PHE A 392 0.19 -23.81 21.61
CA PHE A 392 0.26 -23.44 20.19
C PHE A 392 0.69 -24.63 19.33
N GLN A 393 0.25 -24.66 18.07
CA GLN A 393 0.63 -25.68 17.10
C GLN A 393 0.85 -25.05 15.72
N GLN A 394 1.68 -25.70 14.90
CA GLN A 394 1.87 -25.39 13.50
C GLN A 394 2.20 -26.66 12.72
N GLY A 395 1.55 -26.85 11.57
CA GLY A 395 1.77 -28.02 10.71
C GLY A 395 1.10 -29.32 11.20
N TYR A 396 0.34 -29.27 12.29
CA TYR A 396 -0.44 -30.38 12.81
C TYR A 396 -1.94 -30.10 12.73
N GLU A 397 -2.73 -31.13 12.42
CA GLU A 397 -4.20 -31.11 12.56
C GLU A 397 -4.59 -31.14 14.03
N THR A 398 -5.57 -30.30 14.41
CA THR A 398 -6.02 -30.15 15.80
C THR A 398 -6.57 -31.45 16.39
N ASP A 399 -7.24 -32.28 15.60
CA ASP A 399 -7.87 -33.52 16.08
C ASP A 399 -6.83 -34.57 16.48
N LYS A 400 -5.70 -34.63 15.76
CA LYS A 400 -4.57 -35.51 16.10
C LYS A 400 -3.92 -35.12 17.42
N ILE A 401 -3.80 -33.82 17.70
CA ILE A 401 -3.25 -33.32 18.98
C ILE A 401 -4.20 -33.57 20.15
N LYS A 402 -5.52 -33.43 19.93
CA LYS A 402 -6.55 -33.71 20.95
C LYS A 402 -6.65 -35.19 21.31
N ALA A 403 -6.31 -36.09 20.38
CA ALA A 403 -6.30 -37.54 20.62
C ALA A 403 -5.15 -38.01 21.53
N VAL A 404 -4.15 -37.15 21.80
CA VAL A 404 -3.04 -37.45 22.70
C VAL A 404 -3.43 -37.21 24.15
N THR A 405 -3.20 -38.19 25.01
CA THR A 405 -3.43 -38.05 26.45
C THR A 405 -2.18 -37.51 27.14
N TRP A 406 -1.97 -36.19 27.01
CA TRP A 406 -0.76 -35.49 27.48
C TRP A 406 -0.40 -35.69 28.96
N ASN A 407 -1.35 -36.09 29.80
CA ASN A 407 -1.18 -36.30 31.23
C ASN A 407 -1.01 -37.78 31.64
N SER A 408 -0.79 -38.67 30.67
CA SER A 408 -0.44 -40.07 30.96
C SER A 408 1.00 -40.18 31.47
N PRO A 409 1.35 -41.23 32.24
CA PRO A 409 2.71 -41.42 32.75
C PRO A 409 3.75 -41.43 31.63
N SER A 410 4.73 -40.52 31.72
CA SER A 410 5.84 -40.42 30.75
C SER A 410 7.12 -40.01 31.47
N SER A 411 8.16 -40.85 31.39
CA SER A 411 9.51 -40.56 31.92
C SER A 411 10.18 -39.39 31.18
N VAL A 412 9.88 -39.21 29.90
CA VAL A 412 10.41 -38.09 29.11
C VAL A 412 9.77 -36.77 29.51
N PHE A 413 8.43 -36.71 29.56
CA PHE A 413 7.73 -35.46 29.87
C PHE A 413 7.82 -35.08 31.35
N SER A 414 7.95 -36.05 32.26
CA SER A 414 8.28 -35.75 33.66
C SER A 414 9.63 -35.06 33.80
N LYS A 415 10.67 -35.55 33.11
CA LYS A 415 12.00 -34.88 33.07
C LYS A 415 11.95 -33.50 32.44
N LEU A 416 11.28 -33.35 31.29
CA LEU A 416 11.11 -32.06 30.60
C LEU A 416 10.36 -31.04 31.46
N SER A 417 9.42 -31.49 32.29
CA SER A 417 8.63 -30.61 33.17
C SER A 417 9.38 -30.14 34.42
N GLN A 418 10.44 -30.84 34.83
CA GLN A 418 11.19 -30.55 36.06
C GLN A 418 12.45 -29.73 35.82
N LYS A 419 13.16 -29.97 34.72
CA LYS A 419 14.44 -29.31 34.43
C LYS A 419 14.49 -28.83 33.00
N ARG A 420 15.09 -27.66 32.80
CA ARG A 420 15.47 -27.15 31.48
C ARG A 420 16.35 -28.18 30.79
N SER A 421 15.88 -28.72 29.68
CA SER A 421 16.59 -29.74 28.91
C SER A 421 16.31 -29.56 27.43
N ALA A 422 17.23 -30.03 26.58
CA ALA A 422 17.06 -30.04 25.13
C ALA A 422 17.67 -31.34 24.58
N ILE A 423 16.86 -32.14 23.89
CA ILE A 423 17.24 -33.43 23.34
C ILE A 423 16.87 -33.51 21.87
N GLN A 424 17.75 -34.09 21.07
CA GLN A 424 17.51 -34.43 19.67
C GLN A 424 17.38 -35.95 19.56
N LEU A 425 16.27 -36.40 18.98
CA LEU A 425 15.88 -37.79 18.83
C LEU A 425 15.77 -38.13 17.34
N ASN A 426 16.66 -39.00 16.87
CA ASN A 426 16.74 -39.44 15.47
C ASN A 426 16.85 -40.97 15.41
N GLY A 427 16.27 -41.61 14.39
CA GLY A 427 16.43 -43.04 14.10
C GLY A 427 16.16 -43.95 15.31
N ASP A 428 17.08 -44.87 15.60
CA ASP A 428 16.96 -45.83 16.71
C ASP A 428 16.80 -45.16 18.09
N LYS A 429 17.37 -43.96 18.28
CA LYS A 429 17.17 -43.21 19.52
C LYS A 429 15.71 -42.78 19.66
N LEU A 430 15.07 -42.31 18.60
CA LEU A 430 13.65 -41.97 18.63
C LEU A 430 12.81 -43.21 18.92
N ALA A 431 13.08 -44.33 18.24
CA ALA A 431 12.34 -45.58 18.44
C ALA A 431 12.35 -46.07 19.90
N ARG A 432 13.47 -45.90 20.62
CA ARG A 432 13.59 -46.25 22.05
C ARG A 432 12.78 -45.33 22.98
N PHE A 433 12.72 -44.03 22.67
CA PHE A 433 12.04 -43.05 23.52
C PHE A 433 10.54 -42.91 23.22
N VAL A 434 10.07 -43.38 22.06
CA VAL A 434 8.66 -43.29 21.67
C VAL A 434 7.74 -44.09 22.61
N SER A 435 8.20 -45.20 23.19
CA SER A 435 7.44 -45.98 24.19
C SER A 435 7.30 -45.24 25.53
N GLU A 436 8.15 -44.26 25.79
CA GLU A 436 8.16 -43.44 27.00
C GLU A 436 7.36 -42.14 26.85
N PHE A 437 6.74 -41.89 25.68
CA PHE A 437 5.91 -40.72 25.43
C PHE A 437 4.48 -40.89 25.95
N PRO A 438 3.72 -39.79 26.13
CA PRO A 438 2.31 -39.87 26.47
C PRO A 438 1.52 -40.74 25.48
N ILE A 439 0.50 -41.45 25.96
CA ILE A 439 -0.30 -42.36 25.14
C ILE A 439 -0.87 -41.60 23.93
N ASN A 440 -0.72 -42.21 22.75
CA ASN A 440 -1.02 -41.68 21.41
C ASN A 440 -0.10 -40.57 20.87
N ALA A 441 0.90 -40.07 21.63
CA ALA A 441 1.82 -39.04 21.13
C ALA A 441 2.69 -39.55 19.97
N ASN A 442 2.95 -40.86 19.92
CA ASN A 442 3.64 -41.52 18.80
C ASN A 442 2.91 -41.34 17.46
N LYS A 443 1.58 -41.18 17.45
CA LYS A 443 0.78 -40.95 16.24
C LYS A 443 1.02 -39.57 15.62
N LEU A 444 1.69 -38.66 16.33
CA LEU A 444 2.11 -37.36 15.80
C LEU A 444 3.37 -37.46 14.94
N LEU A 445 4.08 -38.59 14.96
CA LEU A 445 5.32 -38.79 14.21
C LEU A 445 5.09 -39.74 13.04
N SER A 446 5.65 -39.40 11.88
CA SER A 446 5.68 -40.28 10.71
C SER A 446 6.90 -41.22 10.77
N LYS A 447 6.89 -42.30 9.98
CA LYS A 447 8.08 -43.16 9.83
C LYS A 447 9.25 -42.31 9.30
N ASN A 448 10.41 -42.38 9.96
CA ASN A 448 11.64 -41.65 9.64
C ASN A 448 11.66 -40.14 9.94
N GLU A 449 10.74 -39.63 10.77
CA GLU A 449 10.86 -38.25 11.24
C GLU A 449 11.95 -38.05 12.29
N HIS A 450 12.50 -36.85 12.29
CA HIS A 450 13.45 -36.35 13.26
C HIS A 450 12.71 -35.46 14.26
N LEU A 451 13.03 -35.60 15.55
CA LEU A 451 12.36 -34.86 16.62
C LEU A 451 13.37 -34.12 17.50
N MET A 452 13.09 -32.86 17.82
CA MET A 452 13.75 -32.13 18.88
C MET A 452 12.74 -31.77 19.96
N LEU A 453 13.11 -32.02 21.21
CA LEU A 453 12.35 -31.63 22.38
C LEU A 453 13.21 -30.68 23.21
N ALA A 454 12.65 -29.56 23.61
CA ALA A 454 13.29 -28.67 24.58
C ALA A 454 12.28 -28.15 25.59
N SER A 455 12.72 -27.89 26.81
CA SER A 455 11.88 -27.33 27.86
C SER A 455 12.57 -26.18 28.58
N THR A 456 11.77 -25.24 29.09
CA THR A 456 12.26 -24.13 29.92
C THR A 456 11.16 -23.56 30.80
N THR A 457 11.53 -23.11 31.99
CA THR A 457 10.66 -22.33 32.88
C THR A 457 10.44 -20.95 32.26
N VAL A 458 9.19 -20.51 32.12
CA VAL A 458 8.83 -19.21 31.51
C VAL A 458 8.29 -18.22 32.56
N THR A 459 7.73 -18.75 33.66
CA THR A 459 7.39 -18.05 34.91
C THR A 459 7.57 -19.01 36.09
N GLU A 460 7.49 -18.54 37.34
CA GLU A 460 7.71 -19.35 38.57
C GLU A 460 6.84 -20.61 38.68
N GLY A 461 5.71 -20.69 37.97
CA GLY A 461 4.80 -21.85 37.99
C GLY A 461 4.51 -22.47 36.61
N GLU A 462 5.21 -22.04 35.56
CA GLU A 462 4.91 -22.44 34.18
C GLU A 462 6.17 -22.85 33.41
N VAL A 463 6.16 -24.07 32.88
CA VAL A 463 7.20 -24.61 31.98
C VAL A 463 6.63 -24.75 30.58
N HIS A 464 7.36 -24.29 29.57
CA HIS A 464 7.03 -24.56 28.17
C HIS A 464 7.88 -25.71 27.65
N ILE A 465 7.25 -26.64 26.95
CA ILE A 465 7.89 -27.76 26.25
C ILE A 465 7.67 -27.55 24.75
N LEU A 466 8.75 -27.43 23.99
CA LEU A 466 8.77 -27.24 22.56
C LEU A 466 9.05 -28.57 21.88
N TRP A 467 8.13 -28.97 21.00
CA TRP A 467 8.20 -30.16 20.17
C TRP A 467 8.37 -29.75 18.72
N LEU A 468 9.50 -30.08 18.11
CA LEU A 468 9.80 -29.78 16.70
C LEU A 468 10.05 -31.08 15.95
N ALA A 469 9.15 -31.45 15.04
CA ALA A 469 9.29 -32.62 14.18
C ALA A 469 9.55 -32.19 12.73
N SER A 470 10.42 -32.90 12.02
CA SER A 470 10.76 -32.62 10.63
C SER A 470 11.06 -33.92 9.89
N ILE A 471 10.71 -33.97 8.60
CA ILE A 471 11.08 -35.08 7.70
C ILE A 471 12.59 -35.02 7.39
N SER A 472 13.15 -33.82 7.25
CA SER A 472 14.58 -33.63 7.04
C SER A 472 15.35 -33.66 8.38
N PRO A 473 16.57 -34.23 8.42
CA PRO A 473 17.38 -34.28 9.63
C PRO A 473 17.74 -32.89 10.14
N PHE A 474 17.65 -32.65 11.44
CA PHE A 474 18.11 -31.41 12.06
C PHE A 474 19.64 -31.35 12.11
N THR A 475 20.19 -30.20 11.73
CA THR A 475 21.63 -29.91 11.80
C THR A 475 22.02 -29.45 13.20
N GLU A 476 23.32 -29.42 13.49
CA GLU A 476 23.83 -28.86 14.75
C GLU A 476 23.46 -27.39 14.93
N ASN A 477 23.40 -26.63 13.82
CA ASN A 477 22.97 -25.23 13.85
C ASN A 477 21.49 -25.10 14.24
N ASP A 478 20.61 -25.98 13.75
CA ASP A 478 19.20 -26.01 14.14
C ASP A 478 19.04 -26.28 15.65
N TYR A 479 19.89 -27.15 16.21
CA TYR A 479 19.95 -27.42 17.65
C TYR A 479 20.44 -26.24 18.48
N ASN A 480 21.43 -25.50 18.00
CA ASN A 480 21.89 -24.27 18.63
C ASN A 480 20.84 -23.16 18.60
N HIS A 481 20.11 -23.02 17.48
CA HIS A 481 19.00 -22.08 17.35
C HIS A 481 17.84 -22.40 18.30
N LEU A 482 17.46 -23.68 18.43
CA LEU A 482 16.44 -24.09 19.40
C LEU A 482 16.88 -23.74 20.83
N LYS A 483 18.13 -24.05 21.21
CA LYS A 483 18.68 -23.69 22.53
C LYS A 483 18.64 -22.18 22.79
N GLN A 484 18.96 -21.38 21.78
CA GLN A 484 18.95 -19.92 21.87
C GLN A 484 17.54 -19.38 22.09
N VAL A 485 16.53 -19.86 21.35
CA VAL A 485 15.13 -19.47 21.56
C VAL A 485 14.66 -19.86 22.97
N VAL A 486 14.96 -21.07 23.40
CA VAL A 486 14.63 -21.59 24.73
C VAL A 486 15.30 -20.78 25.85
N GLN A 487 16.52 -20.29 25.61
CA GLN A 487 17.21 -19.38 26.54
C GLN A 487 16.53 -18.03 26.64
N LEU A 488 16.11 -17.45 25.52
CA LEU A 488 15.51 -16.12 25.47
C LEU A 488 14.15 -16.06 26.19
N ILE A 489 13.34 -17.12 26.09
CA ILE A 489 12.05 -17.18 26.80
C ILE A 489 12.15 -17.69 28.24
N SER A 490 13.35 -18.11 28.67
CA SER A 490 13.57 -18.63 30.02
C SER A 490 13.39 -17.54 31.06
N HIS A 491 12.69 -17.88 32.14
CA HIS A 491 12.70 -17.11 33.37
C HIS A 491 14.03 -17.33 34.06
N LEU A 492 14.91 -16.33 34.02
CA LEU A 492 16.10 -16.29 34.86
C LEU A 492 15.63 -16.05 36.30
N ALA A 493 15.64 -17.09 37.12
CA ALA A 493 15.63 -16.90 38.57
C ALA A 493 16.86 -16.03 38.90
N LYS A 494 16.63 -14.86 39.49
CA LYS A 494 17.72 -14.12 40.14
C LYS A 494 18.15 -14.84 41.40
#